data_AF-A0A842R678-F1
#
_entry.id   AF-A0A842R678-F1
#
_cell.length_a   1.000
_cell.length_b   1.000
_cell.length_c   1.000
_cell.angle_alpha   90.00
_cell.angle_beta   90.00
_cell.angle_gamma   90.00
#
_symmetry.space_group_name_H-M   'P 1'
#
loop_
_entity.id
_entity.type
_entity.pdbx_description
1 polymer ?
#
loop_
_entity_poly.entity_id
_entity_poly.type
_entity_poly.pdbx_seq_one_letter_code
_entity_poly.pdbx_strand_id
1 'polypeptide(L)'
;MTVKSKTLEESIEISKENQKLLIWHIIGGLVIILLGTIFHFIFEWSNYWKPVGWFVAVNESVWEHFKLGFWPGIMFYLVEFFFLRKKTNNYWIAKGIALYLNPIIIAMLFYTYRGALGIESLIIDILTFMIAVIIQQYVSYKIVKAEKISEKFDFLLNIGAIIAILILTTMFVVFTYYPPQIPLFYDMEVGGYGILN
;
A
#
# COMPACT_ATOMS: atom_id res chain seq x y z
N MET A 1 9.98 3.90 -46.27
CA MET A 1 9.96 4.32 -44.86
C MET A 1 11.39 4.37 -44.35
N THR A 2 11.85 5.52 -43.87
CA THR A 2 13.23 5.75 -43.43
C THR A 2 13.39 5.41 -41.94
N VAL A 3 14.59 5.00 -41.51
CA VAL A 3 14.90 4.63 -40.11
C VAL A 3 14.39 5.66 -39.10
N LYS A 4 14.41 6.96 -39.46
CA LYS A 4 13.93 8.07 -38.64
C LYS A 4 12.41 8.09 -38.38
N SER A 5 11.58 7.56 -39.30
CA SER A 5 10.13 7.46 -39.09
C SER A 5 9.80 6.35 -38.10
N LYS A 6 10.54 5.22 -38.17
CA LYS A 6 10.37 4.09 -37.25
C LYS A 6 10.74 4.44 -35.80
N THR A 7 11.84 5.18 -35.59
CA THR A 7 12.25 5.63 -34.26
C THR A 7 11.26 6.63 -33.62
N LEU A 8 10.58 7.44 -34.44
CA LEU A 8 9.57 8.38 -33.97
C LEU A 8 8.30 7.64 -33.51
N GLU A 9 7.84 6.67 -34.30
CA GLU A 9 6.68 5.84 -33.96
C GLU A 9 6.90 5.05 -32.67
N GLU A 10 8.07 4.42 -32.51
CA GLU A 10 8.46 3.72 -31.29
C GLU A 10 8.46 4.66 -30.06
N SER A 11 8.98 5.88 -30.18
CA SER A 11 8.98 6.86 -29.09
C SER A 11 7.56 7.31 -28.69
N ILE A 12 6.65 7.44 -29.66
CA ILE A 12 5.25 7.82 -29.42
C ILE A 12 4.51 6.70 -28.70
N GLU A 13 4.75 5.45 -29.08
CA GLU A 13 4.12 4.28 -28.45
C GLU A 13 4.58 4.11 -26.99
N ILE A 14 5.88 4.23 -26.72
CA ILE A 14 6.46 4.20 -25.36
C ILE A 14 5.85 5.32 -24.50
N SER A 15 5.70 6.53 -25.06
CA SER A 15 5.09 7.66 -24.35
C SER A 15 3.64 7.36 -23.94
N LYS A 16 2.82 6.83 -24.87
CA LYS A 16 1.43 6.45 -24.60
C LYS A 16 1.33 5.35 -23.54
N GLU A 17 2.23 4.37 -23.56
CA GLU A 17 2.26 3.32 -22.55
C GLU A 17 2.60 3.87 -21.17
N ASN A 18 3.61 4.74 -21.07
CA ASN A 18 3.97 5.40 -19.82
C ASN A 18 2.82 6.24 -19.25
N GLN A 19 2.09 6.96 -20.12
CA GLN A 19 0.88 7.70 -19.71
C GLN A 19 -0.20 6.76 -19.15
N LYS A 20 -0.46 5.64 -19.82
CA LYS A 20 -1.42 4.64 -19.33
C LYS A 20 -1.01 4.08 -17.97
N LEU A 21 0.27 3.76 -17.79
CA LEU A 21 0.80 3.28 -16.50
C LEU A 21 0.64 4.33 -15.40
N LEU A 22 0.94 5.58 -15.70
CA LEU A 22 0.77 6.69 -14.75
C LEU A 22 -0.70 6.85 -14.32
N ILE A 23 -1.64 6.80 -15.27
CA ILE A 23 -3.08 6.88 -15.00
C ILE A 23 -3.52 5.77 -14.05
N TRP A 24 -3.06 4.53 -14.26
CA TRP A 24 -3.38 3.42 -13.35
C TRP A 24 -2.90 3.66 -11.92
N HIS A 25 -1.70 4.20 -11.73
CA HIS A 25 -1.17 4.50 -10.40
C HIS A 25 -1.86 5.71 -9.74
N ILE A 26 -2.27 6.72 -10.52
CA ILE A 26 -3.06 7.86 -10.01
C ILE A 26 -4.44 7.37 -9.56
N ILE A 27 -5.15 6.64 -10.41
CA ILE A 27 -6.47 6.07 -10.07
C ILE A 27 -6.34 5.14 -8.87
N GLY A 28 -5.30 4.29 -8.84
CA GLY A 28 -5.01 3.41 -7.72
C GLY A 28 -4.79 4.16 -6.42
N GLY A 29 -4.00 5.23 -6.43
CA GLY A 29 -3.82 6.07 -5.25
C GLY A 29 -5.13 6.65 -4.73
N LEU A 30 -5.97 7.18 -5.63
CA LEU A 30 -7.28 7.72 -5.27
C LEU A 30 -8.22 6.64 -4.70
N VAL A 31 -8.27 5.47 -5.33
CA VAL A 31 -9.08 4.33 -4.87
C VAL A 31 -8.61 3.83 -3.50
N ILE A 32 -7.30 3.70 -3.30
CA ILE A 32 -6.72 3.25 -2.03
C ILE A 32 -7.00 4.26 -0.92
N ILE A 33 -6.87 5.56 -1.18
CA ILE A 33 -7.21 6.61 -0.21
C ILE A 33 -8.69 6.50 0.17
N LEU A 34 -9.59 6.46 -0.83
CA LEU A 34 -11.03 6.40 -0.59
C LEU A 34 -11.44 5.15 0.21
N LEU A 35 -11.00 3.97 -0.24
CA LEU A 35 -11.30 2.71 0.42
C LEU A 35 -10.61 2.60 1.78
N GLY A 36 -9.41 3.12 1.95
CA GLY A 36 -8.71 3.18 3.23
C GLY A 36 -9.48 4.01 4.25
N THR A 37 -9.98 5.18 3.85
CA THR A 37 -10.87 5.98 4.71
C THR A 37 -12.14 5.22 5.06
N ILE A 38 -12.77 4.52 4.11
CA ILE A 38 -13.95 3.69 4.41
C ILE A 38 -13.58 2.56 5.40
N PHE A 39 -12.45 1.89 5.19
CA PHE A 39 -11.97 0.78 6.02
C PHE A 39 -11.69 1.22 7.46
N HIS A 40 -11.40 2.49 7.69
CA HIS A 40 -11.29 3.04 9.04
C HIS A 40 -12.61 2.89 9.83
N PHE A 41 -13.75 3.14 9.18
CA PHE A 41 -15.05 3.19 9.86
C PHE A 41 -15.81 1.86 9.90
N ILE A 42 -15.44 0.89 9.05
CA ILE A 42 -16.20 -0.37 8.91
C ILE A 42 -16.31 -1.13 10.23
N PHE A 43 -15.31 -1.10 11.12
CA PHE A 43 -15.38 -1.88 12.36
C PHE A 43 -16.53 -1.41 13.25
N GLU A 44 -16.65 -0.10 13.46
CA GLU A 44 -17.77 0.50 14.17
C GLU A 44 -19.10 0.28 13.43
N TRP A 45 -19.14 0.51 12.11
CA TRP A 45 -20.35 0.30 11.30
C TRP A 45 -20.84 -1.15 11.31
N SER A 46 -19.94 -2.10 11.55
CA SER A 46 -20.26 -3.53 11.71
C SER A 46 -20.74 -3.91 13.12
N ASN A 47 -20.94 -2.93 14.02
CA ASN A 47 -21.16 -3.15 15.45
C ASN A 47 -20.04 -3.99 16.08
N TYR A 48 -18.78 -3.68 15.75
CA TYR A 48 -17.59 -4.34 16.30
C TYR A 48 -17.54 -5.86 16.03
N TRP A 49 -18.06 -6.30 14.87
CA TRP A 49 -18.08 -7.71 14.51
C TRP A 49 -16.65 -8.23 14.27
N LYS A 50 -16.10 -8.94 15.26
CA LYS A 50 -14.69 -9.35 15.31
C LYS A 50 -14.09 -9.90 14.00
N PRO A 51 -14.79 -10.72 13.18
CA PRO A 51 -14.24 -11.21 11.92
C PRO A 51 -13.85 -10.13 10.89
N VAL A 52 -14.49 -8.96 10.86
CA VAL A 52 -14.07 -7.91 9.91
C VAL A 52 -12.69 -7.35 10.24
N GLY A 53 -12.23 -7.49 11.49
CA GLY A 53 -10.92 -7.03 11.94
C GLY A 53 -9.73 -7.59 11.15
N TRP A 54 -9.93 -8.65 10.36
CA TRP A 54 -8.93 -9.13 9.39
C TRP A 54 -8.53 -8.02 8.42
N PHE A 55 -9.50 -7.23 7.97
CA PHE A 55 -9.35 -6.27 6.87
C PHE A 55 -9.31 -4.81 7.32
N VAL A 56 -9.94 -4.50 8.45
CA VAL A 56 -10.25 -3.11 8.84
C VAL A 56 -9.54 -2.74 10.13
N ALA A 57 -9.36 -1.44 10.37
CA ALA A 57 -8.81 -0.96 11.64
C ALA A 57 -9.79 -1.28 12.78
N VAL A 58 -9.31 -1.90 13.86
CA VAL A 58 -10.14 -2.25 15.03
C VAL A 58 -9.98 -1.30 16.21
N ASN A 59 -8.97 -0.44 16.16
CA ASN A 59 -8.62 0.56 17.17
C ASN A 59 -7.73 1.66 16.53
N GLU A 60 -7.32 2.66 17.31
CA GLU A 60 -6.57 3.83 16.84
C GLU A 60 -5.03 3.64 16.89
N SER A 61 -4.54 2.41 17.09
CA SER A 61 -3.10 2.15 17.08
C SER A 61 -2.48 2.35 15.69
N VAL A 62 -1.19 2.64 15.67
CA VAL A 62 -0.42 2.84 14.43
C VAL A 62 -0.45 1.58 13.55
N TRP A 63 -0.41 0.39 14.17
CA TRP A 63 -0.52 -0.88 13.46
C TRP A 63 -1.81 -1.01 12.66
N GLU A 64 -2.94 -0.60 13.24
CA GLU A 64 -4.24 -0.69 12.60
C GLU A 64 -4.36 0.30 11.43
N HIS A 65 -3.71 1.46 11.53
CA HIS A 65 -3.62 2.43 10.44
C HIS A 65 -2.84 1.92 9.22
N PHE A 66 -1.88 1.00 9.40
CA PHE A 66 -1.17 0.40 8.27
C PHE A 66 -2.10 -0.42 7.36
N LYS A 67 -3.16 -1.01 7.91
CA LYS A 67 -4.13 -1.82 7.16
C LYS A 67 -4.90 -1.00 6.13
N LEU A 68 -5.07 0.30 6.38
CA LEU A 68 -5.80 1.24 5.51
C LEU A 68 -5.11 1.42 4.15
N GLY A 69 -3.78 1.33 4.10
CA GLY A 69 -3.03 1.35 2.84
C GLY A 69 -2.86 -0.03 2.23
N PHE A 70 -2.70 -1.05 3.09
CA PHE A 70 -2.39 -2.40 2.68
C PHE A 70 -3.56 -3.12 2.00
N TRP A 71 -4.73 -3.21 2.66
CA TRP A 71 -5.85 -4.01 2.15
C TRP A 71 -6.48 -3.41 0.90
N PRO A 72 -6.84 -2.12 0.87
CA PRO A 72 -7.23 -1.45 -0.38
C PRO A 72 -6.16 -1.56 -1.46
N GLY A 73 -4.88 -1.48 -1.08
CA GLY A 73 -3.74 -1.68 -1.98
C GLY A 73 -3.78 -3.04 -2.67
N ILE A 74 -3.84 -4.14 -1.91
CA ILE A 74 -3.95 -5.49 -2.45
C ILE A 74 -5.17 -5.63 -3.35
N MET A 75 -6.35 -5.18 -2.90
CA MET A 75 -7.58 -5.27 -3.68
C MET A 75 -7.43 -4.57 -5.04
N PHE A 76 -6.89 -3.34 -5.05
CA PHE A 76 -6.64 -2.62 -6.28
C PHE A 76 -5.58 -3.29 -7.15
N TYR A 77 -4.47 -3.75 -6.57
CA TYR A 77 -3.39 -4.39 -7.31
C TYR A 77 -3.81 -5.73 -7.93
N LEU A 78 -4.72 -6.47 -7.32
CA LEU A 78 -5.29 -7.67 -7.94
C LEU A 78 -6.11 -7.32 -9.18
N VAL A 79 -6.91 -6.25 -9.13
CA VAL A 79 -7.66 -5.75 -10.29
C VAL A 79 -6.72 -5.24 -11.37
N GLU A 80 -5.78 -4.36 -11.02
CA GLU A 80 -4.79 -3.77 -11.91
C GLU A 80 -3.91 -4.84 -12.60
N PHE A 81 -3.62 -5.96 -11.93
CA PHE A 81 -2.84 -7.06 -12.49
C PHE A 81 -3.44 -7.61 -13.79
N PHE A 82 -4.78 -7.73 -13.87
CA PHE A 82 -5.42 -8.22 -15.10
C PHE A 82 -5.20 -7.30 -16.30
N PHE A 83 -4.97 -6.01 -16.07
CA PHE A 83 -4.75 -5.01 -17.11
C PHE A 83 -3.27 -4.78 -17.44
N LEU A 84 -2.37 -4.97 -16.46
CA LEU A 84 -0.95 -4.63 -16.58
C LEU A 84 0.01 -5.82 -16.64
N ARG A 85 -0.42 -7.06 -16.32
CA ARG A 85 0.47 -8.24 -16.26
C ARG A 85 1.23 -8.54 -17.56
N LYS A 86 0.64 -8.20 -18.71
CA LYS A 86 1.27 -8.44 -20.03
C LYS A 86 2.31 -7.37 -20.40
N LYS A 87 2.36 -6.28 -19.63
CA LYS A 87 3.16 -5.08 -19.92
C LYS A 87 4.42 -4.99 -19.05
N THR A 88 4.46 -5.72 -17.94
CA THR A 88 5.60 -5.72 -17.03
C THR A 88 5.76 -7.07 -16.33
N ASN A 89 6.99 -7.59 -16.30
CA ASN A 89 7.32 -8.78 -15.51
C ASN A 89 7.63 -8.42 -14.05
N ASN A 90 7.85 -7.15 -13.70
CA ASN A 90 8.26 -6.72 -12.36
C ASN A 90 7.07 -6.25 -11.50
N TYR A 91 5.86 -6.67 -11.88
CA TYR A 91 4.63 -6.21 -11.27
C TYR A 91 4.60 -6.51 -9.77
N TRP A 92 4.77 -7.77 -9.36
CA TRP A 92 4.67 -8.14 -7.95
C TRP A 92 5.83 -7.59 -7.13
N ILE A 93 7.00 -7.42 -7.72
CA ILE A 93 8.14 -6.73 -7.10
C ILE A 93 7.74 -5.29 -6.75
N ALA A 94 7.19 -4.54 -7.71
CA ALA A 94 6.74 -3.18 -7.50
C ALA A 94 5.65 -3.08 -6.42
N LYS A 95 4.65 -3.97 -6.47
CA LYS A 95 3.54 -3.96 -5.51
C LYS A 95 3.97 -4.40 -4.12
N GLY A 96 4.83 -5.41 -4.02
CA GLY A 96 5.41 -5.85 -2.75
C GLY A 96 6.20 -4.73 -2.07
N ILE A 97 7.10 -4.07 -2.80
CA ILE A 97 7.85 -2.92 -2.28
C ILE A 97 6.90 -1.81 -1.83
N ALA A 98 5.89 -1.47 -2.64
CA ALA A 98 4.92 -0.44 -2.29
C ALA A 98 4.12 -0.77 -1.01
N LEU A 99 3.68 -2.02 -0.85
CA LEU A 99 2.92 -2.47 0.33
C LEU A 99 3.75 -2.44 1.62
N TYR A 100 5.06 -2.68 1.55
CA TYR A 100 5.97 -2.53 2.70
C TYR A 100 6.38 -1.08 2.94
N LEU A 101 6.47 -0.27 1.89
CA LEU A 101 6.86 1.12 2.01
C LEU A 101 5.80 1.95 2.74
N ASN A 102 4.52 1.63 2.54
CA ASN A 102 3.40 2.32 3.19
C ASN A 102 3.49 2.34 4.74
N PRO A 103 3.55 1.19 5.44
CA PRO A 103 3.65 1.18 6.89
C PRO A 103 4.93 1.84 7.41
N ILE A 104 6.05 1.74 6.66
CA ILE A 104 7.30 2.42 7.02
C ILE A 104 7.11 3.94 7.01
N ILE A 105 6.48 4.49 5.96
CA ILE A 105 6.24 5.94 5.87
C ILE A 105 5.25 6.40 6.94
N ILE A 106 4.16 5.67 7.16
CA ILE A 106 3.19 5.98 8.22
C ILE A 106 3.89 6.00 9.58
N ALA A 107 4.67 4.96 9.92
CA ALA A 107 5.40 4.91 11.18
C ALA A 107 6.35 6.09 11.35
N MET A 108 7.17 6.37 10.32
CA MET A 108 8.15 7.47 10.38
C MET A 108 7.48 8.82 10.60
N LEU A 109 6.43 9.13 9.85
CA LEU A 109 5.70 10.39 9.99
C LEU A 109 4.97 10.47 11.34
N PHE A 110 4.22 9.43 11.71
CA PHE A 110 3.48 9.35 12.97
C PHE A 110 4.37 9.60 14.19
N TYR A 111 5.46 8.84 14.32
CA TYR A 111 6.37 9.00 15.46
C TYR A 111 7.16 10.31 15.42
N THR A 112 7.29 10.95 14.25
CA THR A 112 7.88 12.28 14.15
C THR A 112 6.93 13.34 14.70
N TYR A 113 5.71 13.50 14.19
CA TYR A 113 4.86 14.60 14.65
C TYR A 113 4.22 14.32 16.02
N ARG A 114 3.81 13.09 16.32
CA ARG A 114 3.20 12.78 17.61
C ARG A 114 4.25 12.53 18.68
N GLY A 115 5.27 11.72 18.36
CA GLY A 115 6.33 11.38 19.32
C GLY A 115 7.32 12.51 19.59
N ALA A 116 7.88 13.12 18.54
CA ALA A 116 8.93 14.13 18.70
C ALA A 116 8.38 15.55 18.89
N LEU A 117 7.23 15.89 18.28
CA LEU A 117 6.65 17.23 18.35
C LEU A 117 5.44 17.33 19.30
N GLY A 118 4.91 16.21 19.79
CA GLY A 118 3.75 16.19 20.69
C GLY A 118 2.45 16.67 20.05
N ILE A 119 2.35 16.62 18.72
CA ILE A 119 1.18 17.12 17.99
C ILE A 119 0.15 16.00 17.85
N GLU A 120 -1.09 16.28 18.23
CA GLU A 120 -2.23 15.39 18.06
C GLU A 120 -3.26 16.07 17.15
N SER A 121 -3.49 15.50 15.96
CA SER A 121 -4.41 16.07 14.99
C SER A 121 -4.85 15.04 13.96
N LEU A 122 -6.15 14.75 13.95
CA LEU A 122 -6.79 13.90 12.95
C LEU A 122 -6.47 14.34 11.51
N ILE A 123 -6.34 15.66 11.28
CA ILE A 123 -5.99 16.20 9.96
C ILE A 123 -4.57 15.74 9.57
N ILE A 124 -3.63 15.76 10.51
CA ILE A 124 -2.25 15.31 10.26
C ILE A 124 -2.20 13.80 10.05
N ASP A 125 -3.04 13.03 10.74
CA ASP A 125 -3.15 11.58 10.57
C ASP A 125 -3.63 11.22 9.15
N ILE A 126 -4.69 11.89 8.68
CA ILE A 126 -5.21 11.74 7.31
C ILE A 126 -4.16 12.15 6.28
N LEU A 127 -3.48 13.28 6.47
CA LEU A 127 -2.43 13.74 5.56
C LEU A 127 -1.24 12.77 5.53
N THR A 128 -0.86 12.22 6.68
CA THR A 128 0.17 11.19 6.79
C THR A 128 -0.19 9.96 5.96
N PHE A 129 -1.41 9.47 6.10
CA PHE A 129 -1.91 8.36 5.29
C PHE A 129 -1.90 8.68 3.78
N MET A 130 -2.41 9.84 3.38
CA MET A 130 -2.41 10.27 1.97
C MET A 130 -1.00 10.36 1.39
N ILE A 131 -0.06 10.96 2.12
CA ILE A 131 1.35 11.06 1.72
C ILE A 131 1.96 9.66 1.54
N ALA A 132 1.73 8.76 2.49
CA ALA A 132 2.22 7.39 2.40
C ALA A 132 1.70 6.67 1.15
N VAL A 133 0.41 6.79 0.83
CA VAL A 133 -0.19 6.20 -0.39
C VAL A 133 0.37 6.84 -1.66
N ILE A 134 0.54 8.17 -1.71
CA ILE A 134 1.11 8.85 -2.89
C ILE A 134 2.54 8.35 -3.14
N ILE A 135 3.38 8.29 -2.10
CA ILE A 135 4.76 7.84 -2.23
C ILE A 135 4.81 6.37 -2.64
N GLN A 136 3.98 5.49 -2.06
CA GLN A 136 3.96 4.08 -2.43
C GLN A 136 3.57 3.90 -3.92
N GLN A 137 2.58 4.65 -4.42
CA GLN A 137 2.15 4.57 -5.82
C GLN A 137 3.23 5.08 -6.76
N TYR A 138 3.89 6.17 -6.39
CA TYR A 138 4.99 6.73 -7.15
C TYR A 138 6.17 5.75 -7.26
N VAL A 139 6.55 5.11 -6.16
CA VAL A 139 7.62 4.09 -6.16
C VAL A 139 7.22 2.88 -6.98
N SER A 140 5.99 2.37 -6.82
CA SER A 140 5.45 1.30 -7.66
C SER A 140 5.54 1.64 -9.15
N TYR A 141 5.12 2.86 -9.53
CA TYR A 141 5.16 3.33 -10.92
C TYR A 141 6.58 3.32 -11.47
N LYS A 142 7.56 3.80 -10.69
CA LYS A 142 8.97 3.81 -11.10
C LYS A 142 9.52 2.40 -11.31
N ILE A 143 9.19 1.46 -10.42
CA ILE A 143 9.67 0.08 -10.52
C ILE A 143 9.02 -0.65 -11.71
N VAL A 144 7.72 -0.46 -11.93
CA VAL A 144 7.02 -1.04 -13.09
C VAL A 144 7.62 -0.57 -14.41
N LYS A 145 8.11 0.67 -14.46
CA LYS A 145 8.75 1.27 -15.64
C LYS A 145 10.23 0.93 -15.79
N ALA A 146 10.86 0.35 -14.77
CA ALA A 146 12.27 0.01 -14.83
C ALA A 146 12.52 -1.14 -15.80
N GLU A 147 13.68 -1.12 -16.46
CA GLU A 147 14.09 -2.20 -17.36
C GLU A 147 14.29 -3.51 -16.59
N LYS A 148 14.11 -4.62 -17.30
CA LYS A 148 14.34 -5.96 -16.77
C LYS A 148 15.82 -6.16 -16.46
N ILE A 149 16.12 -6.86 -15.37
CA ILE A 149 17.50 -7.27 -15.07
C ILE A 149 17.81 -8.57 -15.82
N SER A 150 16.98 -9.61 -15.61
CA SER A 150 17.02 -10.87 -16.37
C SER A 150 15.73 -11.66 -16.16
N GLU A 151 15.27 -12.42 -17.15
CA GLU A 151 13.98 -13.13 -17.05
C GLU A 151 13.94 -14.12 -15.87
N LYS A 152 15.01 -14.88 -15.66
CA LYS A 152 15.09 -15.86 -14.57
C LYS A 152 15.19 -15.18 -13.20
N PHE A 153 15.94 -14.09 -13.13
CA PHE A 153 16.12 -13.36 -11.87
C PHE A 153 14.84 -12.62 -11.47
N ASP A 154 14.19 -11.95 -12.43
CA ASP A 154 12.92 -11.26 -12.23
C ASP A 154 11.83 -12.24 -11.80
N PHE A 155 11.80 -13.45 -12.36
CA PHE A 155 10.86 -14.50 -11.92
C PHE A 155 11.02 -14.86 -10.43
N LEU A 156 12.26 -15.11 -9.99
CA LEU A 156 12.56 -15.43 -8.58
C LEU A 156 12.20 -14.25 -7.66
N LEU A 157 12.50 -13.02 -8.07
CA LEU A 157 12.15 -11.83 -7.30
C LEU A 157 10.64 -11.64 -7.18
N ASN A 158 9.85 -11.94 -8.21
CA ASN A 158 8.39 -11.87 -8.12
C ASN A 158 7.85 -12.91 -7.14
N ILE A 159 8.38 -14.14 -7.12
CA ILE A 159 8.02 -15.14 -6.11
C ILE A 159 8.35 -14.62 -4.71
N GLY A 160 9.56 -14.08 -4.52
CA GLY A 160 9.96 -13.49 -3.25
C GLY A 160 9.03 -12.35 -2.80
N ALA A 161 8.61 -11.50 -3.73
CA ALA A 161 7.68 -10.41 -3.46
C ALA A 161 6.29 -10.93 -3.06
N ILE A 162 5.78 -11.98 -3.70
CA ILE A 162 4.52 -12.62 -3.32
C ILE A 162 4.62 -13.22 -1.92
N ILE A 163 5.72 -13.92 -1.61
CA ILE A 163 5.96 -14.48 -0.27
C ILE A 163 6.00 -13.36 0.78
N ALA A 164 6.68 -12.25 0.50
CA ALA A 164 6.71 -11.09 1.39
C ALA A 164 5.30 -10.52 1.63
N ILE A 165 4.49 -10.36 0.58
CA ILE A 165 3.09 -9.93 0.71
C ILE A 165 2.30 -10.89 1.61
N LEU A 166 2.48 -12.20 1.46
CA LEU A 166 1.81 -13.21 2.29
C LEU A 166 2.26 -13.14 3.76
N ILE A 167 3.55 -12.89 4.02
CA ILE A 167 4.07 -12.67 5.37
C ILE A 167 3.39 -11.45 5.99
N LEU A 168 3.38 -10.32 5.28
CA LEU A 168 2.76 -9.09 5.77
C LEU A 168 1.25 -9.26 5.99
N THR A 169 0.56 -9.98 5.10
CA THR A 169 -0.86 -10.37 5.24
C THR A 169 -1.07 -11.15 6.55
N THR A 170 -0.22 -12.15 6.78
CA THR A 170 -0.30 -12.99 7.98
C THR A 170 -0.07 -12.17 9.24
N MET A 171 0.91 -11.26 9.22
CA MET A 171 1.17 -10.35 10.34
C MET A 171 -0.05 -9.48 10.64
N PHE A 172 -0.67 -8.86 9.63
CA PHE A 172 -1.85 -8.01 9.83
C PHE A 172 -3.01 -8.77 10.45
N VAL A 173 -3.28 -10.00 9.99
CA VAL A 173 -4.35 -10.82 10.58
C VAL A 173 -3.99 -11.25 12.01
N VAL A 174 -2.81 -11.80 12.24
CA VAL A 174 -2.44 -12.38 13.54
C VAL A 174 -2.32 -11.29 14.60
N PHE A 175 -1.60 -10.21 14.33
CA PHE A 175 -1.31 -9.19 15.35
C PHE A 175 -2.49 -8.27 15.66
N THR A 176 -3.55 -8.25 14.84
CA THR A 176 -4.80 -7.59 15.25
C THR A 176 -5.48 -8.32 16.41
N TYR A 177 -5.42 -9.65 16.47
CA TYR A 177 -6.01 -10.44 17.58
C TYR A 177 -5.01 -10.74 18.71
N TYR A 178 -3.73 -10.82 18.37
CA TYR A 178 -2.65 -11.12 19.31
C TYR A 178 -1.56 -10.03 19.22
N PRO A 179 -1.89 -8.77 19.56
CA PRO A 179 -0.97 -7.65 19.45
C PRO A 179 0.22 -7.81 20.40
N PRO A 180 1.47 -7.69 19.91
CA PRO A 180 2.62 -7.50 20.77
C PRO A 180 2.46 -6.25 21.65
N GLN A 181 2.85 -6.34 22.91
CA GLN A 181 2.74 -5.24 23.88
C GLN A 181 3.87 -4.22 23.72
N ILE A 182 3.90 -3.57 22.56
CA ILE A 182 4.85 -2.49 22.21
C ILE A 182 4.08 -1.28 21.66
N PRO A 183 4.65 -0.06 21.69
CA PRO A 183 3.93 1.17 21.34
C PRO A 183 3.22 1.16 19.97
N LEU A 184 3.73 0.39 19.01
CA LEU A 184 3.12 0.24 17.68
C LEU A 184 1.68 -0.27 17.70
N PHE A 185 1.34 -1.11 18.67
CA PHE A 185 0.02 -1.76 18.79
C PHE A 185 -0.85 -1.12 19.88
N TYR A 186 -0.33 -0.11 20.58
CA TYR A 186 -1.03 0.53 21.67
C TYR A 186 -1.97 1.61 21.12
N ASP A 187 -3.23 1.54 21.52
CA ASP A 187 -4.21 2.60 21.31
C ASP A 187 -4.07 3.62 22.43
N MET A 188 -3.64 4.84 22.07
CA MET A 188 -3.45 5.94 23.03
C MET A 188 -4.74 6.61 23.45
N GLU A 189 -5.82 6.48 22.67
CA GLU A 189 -7.10 7.14 22.97
C GLU A 189 -7.88 6.34 24.02
N VAL A 190 -7.93 5.03 23.87
CA VAL A 190 -8.68 4.14 24.77
C VAL A 190 -7.79 3.52 25.84
N GLY A 191 -6.48 3.46 25.62
CA GLY A 191 -5.50 2.95 26.57
C GLY A 191 -5.46 1.42 26.62
N GLY A 192 -5.12 0.77 25.51
CA GLY A 192 -5.08 -0.69 25.43
C GLY A 192 -4.48 -1.25 24.14
N TYR A 193 -4.64 -2.56 23.94
CA TYR A 193 -4.12 -3.29 22.78
C TYR A 193 -5.23 -4.13 22.12
N GLY A 194 -5.24 -4.18 20.78
CA GLY A 194 -6.12 -5.04 20.00
C GLY A 194 -7.59 -4.68 20.11
N ILE A 195 -8.47 -5.69 20.00
CA ILE A 195 -9.92 -5.54 20.15
C ILE A 195 -10.26 -5.50 21.64
N LEU A 196 -10.61 -4.31 22.14
CA LEU A 196 -11.04 -4.12 23.51
C LEU A 196 -12.48 -4.65 23.68
N ASN A 197 -12.72 -5.44 24.72
CA ASN A 197 -14.04 -6.01 25.04
C ASN A 197 -14.80 -5.11 26.01
#